data_AF-A0A3N4SE97-F1
#
_entry.id   AF-A0A3N4SE97-F1
#
_cell.length_a   1.000
_cell.length_b   1.000
_cell.length_c   1.000
_cell.angle_alpha   90.00
_cell.angle_beta   90.00
_cell.angle_gamma   90.00
#
_symmetry.space_group_name_H-M   'P 1'
#
loop_
_entity.id
_entity.type
_entity.pdbx_description
1 polymer ?
#
loop_
_entity_poly.entity_id
_entity_poly.type
_entity_poly.pdbx_seq_one_letter_code
_entity_poly.pdbx_strand_id
1 'polypeptide(L)'
;MPGGGVLHHTSAMADGAVYVLQDFFDLVAVDAGTGERRWTLRSDSGIASSPVADAGVVYFADTAGYLTAVDAATGDVRWKWRSRRSKMSMPTVADGIVYAAHHTRMWAVDGVTGRPVWDVRVADQGTVLNPPTVAHGVLYAADGGHLLALDTATGSRRWDVFPHGGVQQTPTVADGSVYVANREGLVALDSATGEQRWRTSPGGTVWASPAVAEGIAVAGVHGWYLIAVDAETGRG
;
A
#
# COMPACT_ATOMS: atom_id res chain seq x y z
N MET A 1 21.71 16.65 -16.58
CA MET A 1 21.29 15.25 -16.40
C MET A 1 21.47 14.89 -14.93
N PRO A 2 20.41 14.90 -14.09
CA PRO A 2 20.40 14.15 -12.85
C PRO A 2 19.51 12.90 -13.00
N GLY A 3 20.00 11.78 -12.48
CA GLY A 3 19.37 10.47 -12.58
C GLY A 3 17.98 10.43 -11.96
N GLY A 4 16.98 10.23 -12.80
CA GLY A 4 15.61 9.95 -12.39
C GLY A 4 15.52 8.55 -11.79
N GLY A 5 15.35 8.47 -10.48
CA GLY A 5 14.80 7.27 -9.87
C GLY A 5 13.40 7.07 -10.44
N VAL A 6 13.16 5.94 -11.10
CA VAL A 6 11.83 5.57 -11.57
C VAL A 6 10.96 5.34 -10.33
N LEU A 7 10.03 6.26 -10.07
CA LEU A 7 8.95 6.01 -9.13
C LEU A 7 7.92 5.15 -9.87
N HIS A 8 7.70 3.93 -9.39
CA HIS A 8 6.67 3.05 -9.91
C HIS A 8 5.31 3.58 -9.44
N HIS A 9 4.59 4.28 -10.31
CA HIS A 9 3.23 4.73 -10.05
C HIS A 9 2.24 3.72 -10.63
N THR A 10 1.31 3.24 -9.82
CA THR A 10 0.19 2.39 -10.24
C THR A 10 -1.03 3.27 -10.48
N SER A 11 -1.87 2.93 -11.46
CA SER A 11 -3.16 3.57 -11.65
C SER A 11 -4.18 3.04 -10.62
N ALA A 12 -5.20 3.83 -10.32
CA ALA A 12 -6.39 3.36 -9.61
C ALA A 12 -7.60 3.34 -10.55
N MET A 13 -8.59 2.52 -10.24
CA MET A 13 -9.87 2.45 -10.96
C MET A 13 -11.01 2.49 -9.96
N ALA A 14 -12.02 3.33 -10.22
CA ALA A 14 -13.31 3.32 -9.54
C ALA A 14 -14.37 3.96 -10.45
N ASP A 15 -15.64 3.58 -10.26
CA ASP A 15 -16.82 4.19 -10.92
C ASP A 15 -16.70 4.36 -12.45
N GLY A 16 -16.14 3.32 -13.09
CA GLY A 16 -15.94 3.28 -14.53
C GLY A 16 -14.90 4.27 -15.05
N ALA A 17 -14.05 4.82 -14.20
CA ALA A 17 -12.91 5.66 -14.57
C ALA A 17 -11.58 5.05 -14.11
N VAL A 18 -10.54 5.31 -14.89
CA VAL A 18 -9.14 5.08 -14.54
C VAL A 18 -8.52 6.42 -14.15
N TYR A 19 -7.89 6.46 -12.98
CA TYR A 19 -7.17 7.61 -12.47
C TYR A 19 -5.68 7.43 -12.69
N VAL A 20 -5.10 8.33 -13.47
CA VAL A 20 -3.70 8.29 -13.89
C VAL A 20 -2.97 9.55 -13.50
N LEU A 21 -1.69 9.42 -13.18
CA LEU A 21 -0.81 10.55 -12.97
C LEU A 21 -0.18 10.98 -14.29
N GLN A 22 -0.26 12.27 -14.58
CA GLN A 22 0.40 12.88 -15.73
C GLN A 22 1.38 13.95 -15.25
N ASP A 23 2.60 13.92 -15.79
CA ASP A 23 3.68 14.90 -15.53
C ASP A 23 4.02 15.11 -14.04
N PHE A 24 3.75 14.13 -13.18
CA PHE A 24 3.88 14.19 -11.71
C PHE A 24 2.96 15.17 -11.00
N PHE A 25 2.28 16.11 -11.67
CA PHE A 25 1.44 17.13 -11.02
C PHE A 25 -0.05 16.97 -11.28
N ASP A 26 -0.42 16.28 -12.35
CA ASP A 26 -1.82 16.10 -12.72
C ASP A 26 -2.33 14.74 -12.28
N LEU A 27 -3.50 14.75 -11.63
CA LEU A 27 -4.36 13.61 -11.52
C LEU A 27 -5.43 13.73 -12.62
N VAL A 28 -5.48 12.74 -13.51
CA VAL A 28 -6.41 12.73 -14.64
C VAL A 28 -7.37 11.56 -14.47
N ALA A 29 -8.67 11.83 -14.59
CA ALA A 29 -9.67 10.79 -14.72
C ALA A 29 -9.98 10.54 -16.19
N VAL A 30 -9.93 9.27 -16.58
CA VAL A 30 -10.22 8.80 -17.93
C VAL A 30 -11.36 7.80 -17.85
N ASP A 31 -12.35 7.91 -18.72
CA ASP A 31 -13.41 6.93 -18.84
C ASP A 31 -12.82 5.57 -19.25
N ALA A 32 -13.15 4.52 -18.49
CA ALA A 32 -12.56 3.19 -18.71
C ALA A 32 -13.08 2.51 -19.98
N GLY A 33 -14.27 2.89 -20.47
CA GLY A 33 -14.88 2.31 -21.67
C GLY A 33 -14.46 3.01 -22.95
N THR A 34 -14.32 4.33 -22.92
CA THR A 34 -14.03 5.14 -24.12
C THR A 34 -12.58 5.61 -24.20
N GLY A 35 -11.87 5.66 -23.07
CA GLY A 35 -10.55 6.29 -23.00
C GLY A 35 -10.60 7.82 -23.04
N GLU A 36 -11.78 8.43 -23.00
CA GLU A 36 -11.92 9.88 -23.02
C GLU A 36 -11.67 10.48 -21.63
N ARG A 37 -10.99 11.62 -21.59
CA ARG A 37 -10.71 12.33 -20.35
C ARG A 37 -12.01 12.93 -19.78
N ARG A 38 -12.32 12.59 -18.53
CA ARG A 38 -13.43 13.17 -17.76
C ARG A 38 -13.04 14.50 -17.12
N TRP A 39 -11.92 14.53 -16.41
CA TRP A 39 -11.41 15.74 -15.74
C TRP A 39 -9.90 15.68 -15.51
N THR A 40 -9.31 16.82 -15.18
CA THR A 40 -7.91 16.95 -14.74
C THR A 40 -7.86 17.84 -13.51
N LEU A 41 -7.22 17.35 -12.45
CA LEU A 41 -6.87 18.11 -11.27
C LEU A 41 -5.37 18.36 -11.26
N ARG A 42 -4.97 19.63 -11.21
CA ARG A 42 -3.57 20.04 -11.02
C ARG A 42 -3.29 20.16 -9.52
N SER A 43 -2.37 19.34 -9.03
CA SER A 43 -1.84 19.46 -7.67
C SER A 43 -0.82 20.60 -7.58
N ASP A 44 -0.80 21.28 -6.44
CA ASP A 44 0.15 22.36 -6.13
C ASP A 44 1.59 21.85 -5.94
N SER A 45 1.72 20.54 -5.69
CA SER A 45 2.98 19.85 -5.46
C SER A 45 2.99 18.50 -6.20
N GLY A 46 4.18 17.98 -6.50
CA GLY A 46 4.32 16.72 -7.23
C GLY A 46 3.67 15.59 -6.45
N ILE A 47 2.77 14.85 -7.09
CA ILE A 47 2.08 13.68 -6.56
C ILE A 47 3.10 12.55 -6.42
N ALA A 48 3.28 12.10 -5.19
CA ALA A 48 4.33 11.14 -4.82
C ALA A 48 3.79 9.71 -4.69
N SER A 49 2.47 9.53 -4.59
CA SER A 49 1.83 8.23 -4.45
C SER A 49 1.03 7.84 -5.69
N SER A 50 0.78 6.55 -5.85
CA SER A 50 -0.37 6.10 -6.65
C SER A 50 -1.66 6.66 -6.06
N PRO A 51 -2.64 7.08 -6.87
CA PRO A 51 -3.97 7.35 -6.36
C PRO A 51 -4.61 6.04 -5.86
N VAL A 52 -5.53 6.15 -4.90
CA VAL A 52 -6.41 5.07 -4.44
C VAL A 52 -7.84 5.60 -4.48
N ALA A 53 -8.78 4.78 -4.93
CA ALA A 53 -10.18 5.18 -5.03
C ALA A 53 -11.08 4.26 -4.20
N ASP A 54 -12.00 4.85 -3.45
CA ASP A 54 -13.02 4.14 -2.66
C ASP A 54 -14.27 5.00 -2.52
N ALA A 55 -15.44 4.37 -2.58
CA ALA A 55 -16.75 5.00 -2.36
C ALA A 55 -16.96 6.38 -3.04
N GLY A 56 -16.55 6.52 -4.31
CA GLY A 56 -16.69 7.76 -5.07
C GLY A 56 -15.71 8.87 -4.68
N VAL A 57 -14.58 8.51 -4.06
CA VAL A 57 -13.50 9.43 -3.68
C VAL A 57 -12.16 8.89 -4.16
N VAL A 58 -11.31 9.78 -4.68
CA VAL A 58 -9.93 9.48 -5.04
C VAL A 58 -9.00 10.18 -4.06
N TYR A 59 -8.07 9.41 -3.50
CA TYR A 59 -7.10 9.84 -2.51
C TYR A 59 -5.70 9.77 -3.10
N PHE A 60 -4.88 10.80 -2.85
CA PHE A 60 -3.46 10.77 -3.20
C PHE A 60 -2.63 11.60 -2.22
N ALA A 61 -1.33 11.29 -2.16
CA ALA A 61 -0.35 12.01 -1.37
C ALA A 61 0.69 12.72 -2.26
N ASP A 62 1.08 13.93 -1.86
CA ASP A 62 2.08 14.74 -2.57
C ASP A 62 3.42 14.88 -1.83
N THR A 63 4.40 15.43 -2.53
CA THR A 63 5.77 15.70 -2.03
C THR A 63 5.83 16.87 -1.03
N ALA A 64 4.73 17.56 -0.77
CA ALA A 64 4.61 18.58 0.28
C ALA A 64 4.00 18.03 1.58
N GLY A 65 3.60 16.75 1.58
CA GLY A 65 3.03 16.05 2.72
C GLY A 65 1.53 16.25 2.89
N TYR A 66 0.82 16.62 1.81
CA TYR A 66 -0.65 16.62 1.80
C TYR A 66 -1.19 15.27 1.38
N LEU A 67 -2.25 14.84 2.06
CA LEU A 67 -3.19 13.81 1.66
C LEU A 67 -4.42 14.55 1.16
N THR A 68 -4.78 14.34 -0.09
CA THR A 68 -5.89 15.03 -0.74
C THR A 68 -6.97 14.03 -1.10
N ALA A 69 -8.21 14.36 -0.79
CA ALA A 69 -9.39 13.64 -1.27
C ALA A 69 -10.08 14.46 -2.35
N VAL A 70 -10.44 13.78 -3.43
CA VAL A 70 -11.05 14.35 -4.63
C VAL A 70 -12.33 13.60 -4.92
N ASP A 71 -13.39 14.32 -5.29
CA ASP A 71 -14.59 13.71 -5.82
C ASP A 71 -14.29 12.94 -7.11
N ALA A 72 -14.60 11.64 -7.12
CA ALA A 72 -14.29 10.76 -8.23
C ALA A 72 -14.98 11.16 -9.55
N ALA A 73 -16.16 11.79 -9.46
CA ALA A 73 -16.98 12.15 -10.61
C ALA A 73 -16.58 13.53 -11.17
N THR A 74 -16.33 14.52 -10.30
CA THR A 74 -16.11 15.91 -10.73
C THR A 74 -14.65 16.33 -10.76
N GLY A 75 -13.78 15.68 -9.98
CA GLY A 75 -12.41 16.14 -9.77
C GLY A 75 -12.29 17.27 -8.74
N ASP A 76 -13.37 17.60 -8.02
CA ASP A 76 -13.33 18.64 -7.00
C ASP A 76 -12.64 18.16 -5.72
N VAL A 77 -11.78 19.01 -5.15
CA VAL A 77 -11.14 18.72 -3.86
C VAL A 77 -12.19 18.74 -2.76
N ARG A 78 -12.41 17.59 -2.10
CA ARG A 78 -13.28 17.47 -0.93
C ARG A 78 -12.57 17.96 0.33
N TRP A 79 -11.32 17.55 0.51
CA TRP A 79 -10.48 18.00 1.63
C TRP A 79 -8.99 17.82 1.32
N LYS A 80 -8.17 18.59 2.04
CA LYS A 80 -6.71 18.42 2.12
C LYS A 80 -6.30 18.33 3.58
N TRP A 81 -5.60 17.26 3.93
CA TRP A 81 -5.00 17.09 5.25
C TRP A 81 -3.48 17.10 5.11
N ARG A 82 -2.78 17.85 5.97
CA ARG A 82 -1.32 17.93 5.92
C ARG A 82 -0.72 17.32 7.17
N SER A 83 0.18 16.37 6.99
CA SER A 83 1.10 16.02 8.06
C SER A 83 2.09 17.20 8.24
N ARG A 84 2.55 17.50 9.45
CA ARG A 84 3.59 18.54 9.67
C ARG A 84 4.96 18.21 9.03
N ARG A 85 5.04 17.18 8.18
CA ARG A 85 6.26 16.61 7.64
C ARG A 85 6.12 16.35 6.13
N SER A 86 7.25 16.24 5.42
CA SER A 86 7.33 16.52 3.99
C SER A 86 7.00 15.38 3.02
N LYS A 87 7.08 14.08 3.34
CA LYS A 87 6.86 13.02 2.33
C LYS A 87 6.06 11.81 2.82
N MET A 88 4.78 11.72 2.50
CA MET A 88 4.01 10.51 2.85
C MET A 88 4.26 9.35 1.88
N SER A 89 4.12 8.13 2.39
CA SER A 89 4.02 6.87 1.64
C SER A 89 2.68 6.81 0.90
N MET A 90 2.55 5.79 0.04
CA MET A 90 1.31 5.54 -0.69
C MET A 90 0.15 5.24 0.28
N PRO A 91 -1.00 5.92 0.14
CA PRO A 91 -2.14 5.69 1.01
C PRO A 91 -2.82 4.35 0.69
N THR A 92 -3.47 3.76 1.69
CA THR A 92 -4.40 2.62 1.54
C THR A 92 -5.74 3.02 2.12
N VAL A 93 -6.85 2.60 1.51
CA VAL A 93 -8.20 2.89 2.01
C VAL A 93 -8.93 1.60 2.33
N ALA A 94 -9.56 1.54 3.50
CA ALA A 94 -10.43 0.44 3.90
C ALA A 94 -11.48 0.94 4.89
N ASP A 95 -12.72 0.47 4.73
CA ASP A 95 -13.85 0.81 5.60
C ASP A 95 -14.04 2.32 5.82
N GLY A 96 -13.81 3.11 4.76
CA GLY A 96 -13.91 4.58 4.81
C GLY A 96 -12.77 5.28 5.55
N ILE A 97 -11.70 4.57 5.93
CA ILE A 97 -10.51 5.13 6.57
C ILE A 97 -9.32 5.10 5.62
N VAL A 98 -8.62 6.23 5.52
CA VAL A 98 -7.40 6.38 4.72
C VAL A 98 -6.19 6.24 5.64
N TYR A 99 -5.36 5.23 5.39
CA TYR A 99 -4.12 4.98 6.09
C TYR A 99 -2.94 5.53 5.29
N ALA A 100 -2.09 6.31 5.94
CA ALA A 100 -0.86 6.83 5.34
C ALA A 100 0.27 6.81 6.37
N ALA A 101 1.52 6.68 5.91
CA ALA A 101 2.68 6.70 6.80
C ALA A 101 3.78 7.63 6.29
N HIS A 102 4.64 8.11 7.18
CA HIS A 102 5.84 8.85 6.84
C HIS A 102 6.92 8.59 7.89
N HIS A 103 8.09 8.11 7.43
CA HIS A 103 9.17 7.68 8.30
C HIS A 103 8.67 6.71 9.37
N THR A 104 8.61 7.19 10.60
CA THR A 104 8.35 6.43 11.82
C THR A 104 6.92 6.53 12.32
N ARG A 105 6.03 7.21 11.58
CA ARG A 105 4.66 7.48 12.02
C ARG A 105 3.65 7.08 10.97
N MET A 106 2.50 6.61 11.44
CA MET A 106 1.34 6.25 10.64
C MET A 106 0.11 6.99 11.15
N TRP A 107 -0.80 7.28 10.23
CA TRP A 107 -2.06 7.97 10.47
C TRP A 107 -3.21 7.16 9.89
N ALA A 108 -4.32 7.17 10.61
CA ALA A 108 -5.63 6.91 10.06
C ALA A 108 -6.39 8.23 9.95
N VAL A 109 -6.96 8.49 8.79
CA VAL A 109 -7.71 9.70 8.49
C VAL A 109 -9.09 9.28 8.00
N ASP A 110 -10.13 9.88 8.56
CA ASP A 110 -11.50 9.66 8.13
C ASP A 110 -11.65 10.09 6.66
N GLY A 111 -12.07 9.15 5.80
CA GLY A 111 -12.10 9.32 4.35
C GLY A 111 -13.11 10.37 3.88
N VAL A 112 -14.13 10.66 4.70
CA VAL A 112 -15.18 11.64 4.38
C VAL A 112 -14.77 13.04 4.78
N THR A 113 -14.23 13.20 5.99
CA THR A 113 -14.00 14.50 6.62
C THR A 113 -12.54 14.96 6.59
N GLY A 114 -11.59 14.06 6.30
CA GLY A 114 -10.16 14.35 6.35
C GLY A 114 -9.61 14.54 7.77
N ARG A 115 -10.40 14.19 8.81
CA ARG A 115 -9.98 14.34 10.21
C ARG A 115 -9.15 13.13 10.65
N PRO A 116 -8.06 13.33 11.41
CA PRO A 116 -7.30 12.21 11.94
C PRO A 116 -8.16 11.43 12.94
N VAL A 117 -8.21 10.11 12.77
CA VAL A 117 -8.78 9.15 13.72
C VAL A 117 -7.75 8.83 14.79
N TRP A 118 -6.54 8.46 14.36
CA TRP A 118 -5.40 8.22 15.24
C TRP A 118 -4.08 8.50 14.51
N ASP A 119 -3.02 8.67 15.31
CA ASP A 119 -1.65 8.75 14.83
C ASP A 119 -0.68 8.06 15.79
N VAL A 120 0.12 7.14 15.28
CA VAL A 120 0.99 6.29 16.12
C VAL A 120 2.41 6.23 15.57
N ARG A 121 3.38 6.15 16.48
CA ARG A 121 4.76 5.85 16.09
C ARG A 121 4.86 4.34 15.83
N VAL A 122 5.24 3.97 14.62
CA VAL A 122 5.33 2.57 14.15
C VAL A 122 6.76 2.07 14.03
N ALA A 123 7.75 2.97 14.03
CA ALA A 123 9.15 2.58 13.89
C ALA A 123 10.07 3.47 14.72
N ASP A 124 11.25 2.96 15.06
CA ASP A 124 12.24 3.77 15.78
C ASP A 124 13.25 4.48 14.89
N GLN A 125 13.73 3.78 13.86
CA GLN A 125 14.74 4.26 12.91
C GLN A 125 14.34 4.01 11.44
N GLY A 126 13.16 3.42 11.21
CA GLY A 126 12.68 2.97 9.91
C GLY A 126 11.88 3.99 9.11
N THR A 127 11.68 3.68 7.83
CA THR A 127 10.74 4.36 6.95
C THR A 127 9.76 3.33 6.40
N VAL A 128 8.47 3.49 6.72
CA VAL A 128 7.39 2.81 6.00
C VAL A 128 7.37 3.38 4.58
N LEU A 129 7.86 2.59 3.63
CA LEU A 129 7.99 3.00 2.22
C LEU A 129 6.84 2.50 1.35
N ASN A 130 6.31 1.33 1.68
CA ASN A 130 5.29 0.66 0.88
C ASN A 130 3.88 0.91 1.45
N PRO A 131 2.85 0.87 0.59
CA PRO A 131 1.48 0.93 1.08
C PRO A 131 1.23 -0.24 2.04
N PRO A 132 0.55 0.01 3.18
CA PRO A 132 0.13 -1.05 4.07
C PRO A 132 -1.05 -1.82 3.49
N THR A 133 -1.31 -3.02 4.00
CA THR A 133 -2.45 -3.85 3.59
C THR A 133 -3.45 -3.94 4.74
N VAL A 134 -4.74 -3.79 4.46
CA VAL A 134 -5.80 -3.94 5.47
C VAL A 134 -6.56 -5.23 5.22
N ALA A 135 -6.75 -6.04 6.26
CA ALA A 135 -7.64 -7.20 6.22
C ALA A 135 -8.20 -7.48 7.62
N HIS A 136 -9.50 -7.76 7.71
CA HIS A 136 -10.18 -8.20 8.93
C HIS A 136 -9.91 -7.30 10.16
N GLY A 137 -9.91 -5.98 9.97
CA GLY A 137 -9.65 -5.01 11.05
C GLY A 137 -8.18 -4.91 11.49
N VAL A 138 -7.26 -5.42 10.68
CA VAL A 138 -5.81 -5.34 10.92
C VAL A 138 -5.10 -4.68 9.75
N LEU A 139 -4.20 -3.76 10.06
CA LEU A 139 -3.34 -3.05 9.14
C LEU A 139 -1.93 -3.64 9.23
N TYR A 140 -1.45 -4.20 8.12
CA TYR A 140 -0.13 -4.82 7.99
C TYR A 140 0.82 -3.90 7.25
N ALA A 141 1.96 -3.57 7.88
CA ALA A 141 2.91 -2.62 7.34
C ALA A 141 4.34 -3.17 7.39
N ALA A 142 5.08 -2.97 6.30
CA ALA A 142 6.50 -3.29 6.23
C ALA A 142 7.34 -2.05 6.59
N ASP A 143 8.26 -2.20 7.55
CA ASP A 143 9.18 -1.15 7.98
C ASP A 143 10.56 -1.72 8.29
N GLY A 144 11.62 -1.25 7.62
CA GLY A 144 12.99 -1.60 8.00
C GLY A 144 13.31 -3.10 8.07
N GLY A 145 12.53 -3.95 7.37
CA GLY A 145 12.61 -5.42 7.45
C GLY A 145 11.62 -6.06 8.43
N HIS A 146 11.01 -5.29 9.32
CA HIS A 146 9.93 -5.71 10.20
C HIS A 146 8.57 -5.73 9.49
N LEU A 147 7.72 -6.67 9.89
CA LEU A 147 6.31 -6.69 9.57
C LEU A 147 5.53 -6.35 10.85
N LEU A 148 4.70 -5.32 10.78
CA LEU A 148 3.86 -4.87 11.88
C LEU A 148 2.41 -5.19 11.59
N ALA A 149 1.66 -5.60 12.61
CA ALA A 149 0.21 -5.64 12.59
C ALA A 149 -0.36 -4.65 13.60
N LEU A 150 -1.21 -3.75 13.11
CA LEU A 150 -1.87 -2.73 13.91
C LEU A 150 -3.39 -2.93 13.86
N ASP A 151 -4.05 -2.68 14.97
CA ASP A 151 -5.50 -2.60 15.02
C ASP A 151 -6.00 -1.38 14.23
N THR A 152 -6.93 -1.58 13.28
CA THR A 152 -7.37 -0.48 12.39
C THR A 152 -8.15 0.61 13.11
N ALA A 153 -8.83 0.28 14.22
CA ALA A 153 -9.65 1.21 14.97
C ALA A 153 -8.82 2.12 15.89
N THR A 154 -7.73 1.59 16.45
CA THR A 154 -6.94 2.29 17.48
C THR A 154 -5.50 2.63 17.07
N GLY A 155 -4.97 1.99 16.03
CA GLY A 155 -3.56 2.04 15.68
C GLY A 155 -2.65 1.27 16.64
N SER A 156 -3.23 0.56 17.64
CA SER A 156 -2.46 -0.20 18.62
C SER A 156 -1.75 -1.37 17.96
N ARG A 157 -0.48 -1.58 18.32
CA ARG A 157 0.31 -2.70 17.81
C ARG A 157 -0.19 -4.01 18.40
N ARG A 158 -0.61 -4.94 17.52
CA ARG A 158 -0.94 -6.33 17.88
C ARG A 158 0.32 -7.17 17.99
N TRP A 159 1.19 -7.07 16.99
CA TRP A 159 2.50 -7.70 16.98
C TRP A 159 3.46 -6.97 16.05
N ASP A 160 4.76 -7.26 16.21
CA ASP A 160 5.87 -6.76 15.42
C ASP A 160 6.93 -7.87 15.37
N VAL A 161 7.21 -8.35 14.16
CA VAL A 161 8.13 -9.46 13.93
C VAL A 161 9.13 -9.10 12.85
N PHE A 162 10.29 -9.75 12.89
CA PHE A 162 11.27 -9.71 11.82
C PHE A 162 11.26 -11.06 11.09
N PRO A 163 10.51 -11.21 9.98
CA PRO A 163 10.51 -12.45 9.22
C PRO A 163 11.91 -12.80 8.72
N HIS A 164 12.18 -14.08 8.48
CA HIS A 164 13.45 -14.50 7.88
C HIS A 164 13.67 -13.79 6.53
N GLY A 165 14.84 -13.19 6.34
CA GLY A 165 15.16 -12.36 5.17
C GLY A 165 14.55 -10.94 5.19
N GLY A 166 13.79 -10.60 6.25
CA GLY A 166 13.04 -9.35 6.39
C GLY A 166 11.88 -9.20 5.41
N VAL A 167 11.13 -8.11 5.53
CA VAL A 167 10.12 -7.70 4.54
C VAL A 167 10.52 -6.38 3.88
N GLN A 168 10.48 -6.36 2.55
CA GLN A 168 10.77 -5.16 1.75
C GLN A 168 9.62 -4.79 0.80
N GLN A 169 8.61 -5.64 0.67
CA GLN A 169 7.50 -5.48 -0.26
C GLN A 169 6.18 -5.38 0.50
N THR A 170 5.12 -4.93 -0.18
CA THR A 170 3.78 -4.91 0.39
C THR A 170 3.33 -6.34 0.72
N PRO A 171 2.85 -6.60 1.96
CA PRO A 171 2.34 -7.91 2.34
C PRO A 171 0.99 -8.20 1.67
N THR A 172 0.71 -9.47 1.42
CA THR A 172 -0.60 -9.96 0.96
C THR A 172 -1.25 -10.76 2.08
N VAL A 173 -2.55 -10.58 2.31
CA VAL A 173 -3.27 -11.28 3.39
C VAL A 173 -4.38 -12.12 2.79
N ALA A 174 -4.41 -13.40 3.15
CA ALA A 174 -5.45 -14.34 2.72
C ALA A 174 -5.52 -15.52 3.70
N ASP A 175 -6.72 -16.06 3.92
CA ASP A 175 -6.95 -17.32 4.64
C ASP A 175 -6.22 -17.42 6.00
N GLY A 176 -6.26 -16.31 6.76
CA GLY A 176 -5.63 -16.22 8.06
C GLY A 176 -4.09 -16.16 8.04
N SER A 177 -3.48 -15.97 6.87
CA SER A 177 -2.03 -15.83 6.70
C SER A 177 -1.66 -14.46 6.12
N VAL A 178 -0.44 -14.02 6.43
CA VAL A 178 0.23 -12.88 5.79
C VAL A 178 1.43 -13.40 5.01
N TYR A 179 1.47 -13.12 3.72
CA TYR A 179 2.51 -13.53 2.79
C TYR A 179 3.44 -12.36 2.50
N VAL A 180 4.73 -12.58 2.69
CA VAL A 180 5.77 -11.58 2.42
C VAL A 180 6.84 -12.16 1.50
N ALA A 181 7.17 -11.39 0.47
CA ALA A 181 8.25 -11.70 -0.44
C ALA A 181 9.53 -10.95 -0.04
N ASN A 182 10.66 -11.64 -0.13
CA ASN A 182 11.96 -11.06 0.14
C ASN A 182 13.08 -11.69 -0.72
N ARG A 183 14.31 -11.30 -0.43
CA ARG A 183 15.51 -11.75 -1.16
C ARG A 183 15.80 -13.23 -1.03
N GLU A 184 15.29 -13.87 0.02
CA GLU A 184 15.56 -15.27 0.35
C GLU A 184 14.38 -16.18 -0.04
N GLY A 185 13.19 -15.62 -0.29
CA GLY A 185 12.05 -16.39 -0.77
C GLY A 185 10.69 -15.76 -0.45
N LEU A 186 9.70 -16.64 -0.34
CA LEU A 186 8.34 -16.33 0.11
C LEU A 186 8.15 -16.89 1.52
N VAL A 187 7.62 -16.07 2.42
CA VAL A 187 7.34 -16.45 3.81
C VAL A 187 5.86 -16.25 4.08
N ALA A 188 5.23 -17.24 4.70
CA ALA A 188 3.87 -17.12 5.23
C ALA A 188 3.91 -17.05 6.75
N LEU A 189 3.21 -16.08 7.32
CA LEU A 189 3.06 -15.88 8.75
C LEU A 189 1.59 -16.00 9.15
N ASP A 190 1.32 -16.44 10.36
CA ASP A 190 -0.02 -16.39 10.93
C ASP A 190 -0.45 -14.94 11.12
N SER A 191 -1.64 -14.59 10.62
CA SER A 191 -2.15 -13.21 10.67
C SER A 191 -2.47 -12.72 12.08
N ALA A 192 -2.83 -13.62 13.00
CA ALA A 192 -3.18 -13.27 14.37
C ALA A 192 -1.94 -13.12 15.26
N THR A 193 -0.92 -13.95 15.07
CA THR A 193 0.25 -14.01 15.97
C THR A 193 1.54 -13.47 15.36
N GLY A 194 1.64 -13.41 14.03
CA GLY A 194 2.89 -13.10 13.32
C GLY A 194 3.89 -14.26 13.32
N GLU A 195 3.52 -15.45 13.81
CA GLU A 195 4.42 -16.62 13.80
C GLU A 195 4.60 -17.16 12.38
N GLN A 196 5.83 -17.51 12.02
CA GLN A 196 6.10 -18.10 10.71
C GLN A 196 5.44 -19.48 10.58
N ARG A 197 4.57 -19.65 9.59
CA ARG A 197 3.95 -20.95 9.24
C ARG A 197 4.89 -21.77 8.37
N TRP A 198 5.39 -21.17 7.29
CA TRP A 198 6.31 -21.82 6.37
C TRP A 198 7.16 -20.80 5.62
N ARG A 199 8.20 -21.31 4.94
CA ARG A 199 9.01 -20.55 3.99
C ARG A 199 9.38 -21.41 2.79
N THR A 200 9.45 -20.78 1.63
CA THR A 200 9.91 -21.42 0.39
C THR A 200 10.97 -20.56 -0.25
N SER A 201 12.11 -21.17 -0.57
CA SER A 201 13.22 -20.52 -1.26
C SER A 201 13.32 -21.09 -2.67
N PRO A 202 12.89 -20.36 -3.71
CA PRO A 202 12.95 -20.85 -5.08
C PRO A 202 14.35 -20.77 -5.70
N GLY A 203 15.38 -20.49 -4.89
CA GLY A 203 16.76 -20.30 -5.38
C GLY A 203 16.98 -18.93 -6.02
N GLY A 204 16.05 -17.98 -5.82
CA GLY A 204 16.14 -16.62 -6.33
C GLY A 204 15.31 -15.64 -5.52
N THR A 205 15.62 -14.36 -5.68
CA THR A 205 14.94 -13.26 -5.02
C THR A 205 13.49 -13.14 -5.49
N VAL A 206 12.53 -13.08 -4.56
CA VAL A 206 11.13 -12.78 -4.85
C VAL A 206 10.92 -11.28 -4.63
N TRP A 207 10.76 -10.52 -5.71
CA TRP A 207 10.61 -9.05 -5.64
C TRP A 207 9.17 -8.56 -5.80
N ALA A 208 8.29 -9.38 -6.37
CA ALA A 208 6.88 -9.00 -6.54
C ALA A 208 6.08 -9.31 -5.27
N SER A 209 5.11 -8.45 -4.96
CA SER A 209 4.07 -8.78 -3.99
C SER A 209 3.35 -10.06 -4.44
N PRO A 210 3.19 -11.06 -3.57
CA PRO A 210 2.54 -12.31 -3.93
C PRO A 210 1.04 -12.09 -4.19
N ALA A 211 0.47 -12.83 -5.13
CA ALA A 211 -0.98 -12.94 -5.32
C ALA A 211 -1.46 -14.25 -4.71
N VAL A 212 -2.58 -14.24 -3.99
CA VAL A 212 -3.14 -15.45 -3.36
C VAL A 212 -4.60 -15.58 -3.75
N ALA A 213 -4.97 -16.76 -4.26
CA ALA A 213 -6.34 -17.09 -4.60
C ALA A 213 -6.53 -18.61 -4.55
N GLU A 214 -7.70 -19.07 -4.06
CA GLU A 214 -8.10 -20.48 -4.07
C GLU A 214 -7.04 -21.43 -3.49
N GLY A 215 -6.37 -21.01 -2.42
CA GLY A 215 -5.34 -21.81 -1.76
C GLY A 215 -3.99 -21.86 -2.49
N ILE A 216 -3.76 -21.04 -3.50
CA ILE A 216 -2.48 -20.95 -4.22
C ILE A 216 -1.87 -19.56 -4.03
N ALA A 217 -0.60 -19.51 -3.63
CA ALA A 217 0.21 -18.30 -3.61
C ALA A 217 1.16 -18.26 -4.80
N VAL A 218 1.10 -17.18 -5.59
CA VAL A 218 1.93 -16.96 -6.79
C VAL A 218 2.82 -15.75 -6.57
N ALA A 219 4.10 -15.86 -6.92
CA ALA A 219 5.02 -14.73 -6.85
C ALA A 219 6.06 -14.75 -7.98
N GLY A 220 6.46 -13.55 -8.43
CA GLY A 220 7.50 -13.36 -9.43
C GLY A 220 8.90 -13.44 -8.83
N VAL A 221 9.76 -14.24 -9.46
CA VAL A 221 11.14 -14.46 -9.03
C VAL A 221 12.11 -13.84 -10.03
N HIS A 222 13.20 -13.27 -9.50
CA HIS A 222 14.31 -12.80 -10.31
C HIS A 222 14.86 -13.93 -11.17
N GLY A 223 15.00 -13.69 -12.48
CA GLY A 223 15.27 -14.75 -13.46
C GLY A 223 14.09 -15.05 -14.40
N TRP A 224 13.03 -14.23 -14.37
CA TRP A 224 11.92 -14.23 -15.33
C TRP A 224 10.98 -15.44 -15.24
N TYR A 225 10.79 -15.99 -14.04
CA TYR A 225 9.83 -17.07 -13.79
C TYR A 225 8.92 -16.76 -12.60
N LEU A 226 7.81 -17.49 -12.52
CA LEU A 226 6.87 -17.45 -11.41
C LEU A 226 7.02 -18.70 -10.56
N ILE A 227 6.75 -18.57 -9.27
CA ILE A 227 6.50 -19.71 -8.39
C ILE A 227 5.02 -19.75 -8.07
N ALA A 228 4.47 -20.96 -7.99
CA ALA A 228 3.14 -21.22 -7.44
C ALA A 228 3.33 -22.25 -6.34
N VAL A 229 2.80 -21.95 -5.15
CA VAL A 229 2.86 -22.84 -4.00
C VAL A 229 1.50 -22.93 -3.35
N ASP A 230 1.20 -24.08 -2.76
CA ASP A 230 0.09 -24.27 -1.86
C ASP A 230 0.20 -23.26 -0.70
N ALA A 231 -0.87 -22.49 -0.48
CA ALA A 231 -0.88 -21.35 0.42
C ALA A 231 -0.82 -21.76 1.89
N GLU A 232 -1.21 -23.00 2.22
CA GLU A 232 -1.20 -23.54 3.58
C GLU A 232 0.16 -24.14 3.94
N THR A 233 0.83 -24.80 2.99
CA THR A 233 2.02 -25.62 3.23
C THR A 233 3.31 -25.07 2.59
N GLY A 234 3.20 -24.17 1.61
CA GLY A 234 4.32 -23.61 0.86
C GLY A 234 4.94 -24.55 -0.17
N ARG A 235 4.31 -25.71 -0.45
CA ARG A 235 4.83 -26.71 -1.38
C ARG A 235 4.32 -26.46 -2.81
N GLY A 236 5.17 -26.73 -3.80
CA GLY A 236 4.80 -26.68 -5.23
C GLY A 236 4.18 -27.97 -5.74
#